data_AF-A0A2D7UF91-F1
#
_entry.id   AF-A0A2D7UF91-F1
#
_cell.length_a   1.000
_cell.length_b   1.000
_cell.length_c   1.000
_cell.angle_alpha   90.00
_cell.angle_beta   90.00
_cell.angle_gamma   90.00
#
_symmetry.space_group_name_H-M   'P 1'
#
loop_
_entity.id
_entity.type
_entity.pdbx_description
1 polymer ?
#
loop_
_entity_poly.entity_id
_entity_poly.type
_entity_poly.pdbx_seq_one_letter_code
_entity_poly.pdbx_strand_id
1 'polypeptide(L)'
;AQLSTSLKMVVTQRLLKTKDGQGRVGAFEVMKCTPPIQNLIREAKIHQIPSIMQTAVKDGMITMSKSLENLAAAGKIDANAGKES
;
A
#
# COMPACT_ATOMS: atom_id res chain seq x y z
N ALA A 1 -19.97 4.18 -13.29
CA ALA A 1 -19.37 2.99 -13.93
C ALA A 1 -18.02 3.24 -14.65
N GLN A 2 -17.46 4.45 -14.65
CA GLN A 2 -16.28 4.77 -15.49
C GLN A 2 -14.90 4.53 -14.80
N LEU A 3 -14.84 4.64 -13.47
CA LEU A 3 -13.56 4.54 -12.74
C LEU A 3 -13.03 3.11 -12.69
N SER A 4 -13.88 2.10 -12.47
CA SER A 4 -13.44 0.71 -12.32
C SER A 4 -12.86 0.10 -13.61
N THR A 5 -13.27 0.56 -14.79
CA THR A 5 -12.76 0.07 -16.08
C THR A 5 -11.50 0.79 -16.54
N SER A 6 -11.37 2.07 -16.15
CA SER A 6 -10.26 2.94 -16.54
C SER A 6 -9.07 2.82 -15.58
N LEU A 7 -9.32 2.60 -14.28
CA LEU A 7 -8.27 2.47 -13.28
C LEU A 7 -7.51 1.16 -13.48
N LYS A 8 -6.20 1.25 -13.71
CA LYS A 8 -5.32 0.09 -13.93
C LYS A 8 -4.50 -0.25 -12.67
N MET A 9 -4.04 0.77 -11.97
CA MET A 9 -3.21 0.65 -10.78
C MET A 9 -3.31 1.94 -9.97
N VAL A 10 -3.16 1.82 -8.66
CA VAL A 10 -2.93 2.93 -7.75
C VAL A 10 -1.59 2.69 -7.07
N VAL A 11 -0.76 3.72 -7.05
CA VAL A 11 0.48 3.75 -6.26
C VAL A 11 0.38 4.92 -5.31
N THR A 12 0.52 4.66 -4.01
CA THR A 12 0.61 5.71 -3.00
C THR A 12 1.97 5.66 -2.33
N GLN A 13 2.45 6.84 -1.91
CA GLN A 13 3.75 6.98 -1.27
C GLN A 13 3.65 7.79 0.01
N ARG A 14 4.42 7.38 1.02
CA ARG A 14 4.63 8.12 2.26
C ARG A 14 6.12 8.29 2.49
N LEU A 15 6.58 9.54 2.57
CA LEU A 15 7.96 9.85 2.92
C LEU A 15 8.12 9.87 4.44
N LEU A 16 9.00 9.03 4.95
CA LEU A 16 9.28 8.88 6.39
C LEU A 16 10.67 9.39 6.67
N LYS A 17 10.88 10.02 7.83
CA LYS A 17 12.24 10.35 8.26
C LYS A 17 13.04 9.06 8.41
N THR A 18 14.28 9.06 7.95
CA THR A 18 15.20 7.94 8.21
C THR A 18 15.53 7.89 9.69
N LYS A 19 15.92 6.71 10.19
CA LYS A 19 16.26 6.49 11.59
C LYS A 19 17.39 7.41 12.09
N ASP A 20 18.33 7.77 11.22
CA ASP A 20 19.42 8.70 11.52
C ASP A 20 19.00 10.18 11.46
N GLY A 21 17.77 10.48 11.02
CA GLY A 21 17.24 11.83 10.89
C GLY A 21 17.82 12.65 9.75
N GLN A 22 18.77 12.12 8.98
CA GLN A 22 19.50 12.87 7.94
C GLN A 22 18.78 12.90 6.59
N GLY A 23 17.70 12.14 6.43
CA GLY A 23 16.98 12.06 5.18
C GLY A 23 15.56 11.55 5.30
N ARG A 24 15.00 11.16 4.15
CA ARG A 24 13.71 10.50 4.07
C ARG A 24 13.78 9.27 3.19
N VAL A 25 12.98 8.28 3.53
CA VAL A 25 12.77 7.07 2.74
C VAL A 25 11.29 6.94 2.38
N GLY A 26 11.00 6.48 1.17
CA GLY A 26 9.63 6.25 0.72
C GLY A 26 9.12 4.87 1.13
N ALA A 27 7.99 4.84 1.83
CA ALA A 27 7.12 3.68 1.90
C ALA A 27 6.11 3.74 0.75
N PHE A 28 5.90 2.62 0.07
CA PHE A 28 5.04 2.54 -1.10
C PHE A 28 3.94 1.51 -0.92
N GLU A 29 2.74 1.87 -1.34
CA GLU A 29 1.64 0.94 -1.51
C GLU A 29 1.31 0.85 -2.99
N VAL A 30 1.11 -0.37 -3.47
CA VAL A 30 0.86 -0.67 -4.88
C VAL A 30 -0.36 -1.57 -4.95
N MET A 31 -1.45 -1.06 -5.53
CA MET A 31 -2.68 -1.81 -5.78
C MET A 31 -2.90 -1.93 -7.29
N LYS A 32 -2.96 -3.15 -7.81
CA LYS A 32 -3.41 -3.39 -9.20
C LYS A 32 -4.92 -3.51 -9.24
N CYS A 33 -5.57 -2.90 -10.23
CA CYS A 33 -7.01 -3.02 -10.43
C CYS A 33 -7.36 -4.30 -11.20
N THR A 34 -7.23 -5.43 -10.51
CA THR A 34 -7.65 -6.75 -10.99
C THR A 34 -9.19 -6.86 -11.00
N PRO A 35 -9.79 -7.85 -11.70
CA PRO A 35 -11.25 -8.02 -11.71
C PRO A 35 -11.90 -8.08 -10.31
N PRO A 36 -11.32 -8.74 -9.29
CA PRO A 36 -11.83 -8.67 -7.91
C PRO A 36 -11.87 -7.25 -7.34
N ILE A 37 -10.79 -6.47 -7.50
CA ILE A 37 -10.72 -5.07 -7.05
C ILE A 37 -11.75 -4.21 -7.78
N GLN A 38 -11.90 -4.39 -9.10
CA GLN A 38 -12.90 -3.66 -9.89
C GLN A 38 -14.33 -3.97 -9.42
N ASN A 39 -14.62 -5.21 -9.02
CA ASN A 39 -15.92 -5.58 -8.44
C ASN A 39 -16.15 -4.87 -7.10
N LEU A 40 -15.16 -4.87 -6.21
CA LEU A 40 -15.27 -4.19 -4.91
C LEU A 40 -15.48 -2.68 -5.07
N ILE A 41 -14.83 -2.05 -6.06
CA ILE A 41 -15.05 -0.61 -6.38
C ILE A 41 -16.49 -0.39 -6.88
N ARG A 42 -17.00 -1.26 -7.77
CA ARG A 42 -18.38 -1.15 -8.31
C ARG A 42 -19.44 -1.33 -7.23
N GLU A 43 -19.20 -2.21 -6.27
CA GLU A 43 -20.11 -2.50 -5.15
C GLU A 43 -19.94 -1.56 -3.96
N ALA A 44 -19.07 -0.55 -4.05
CA ALA A 44 -18.70 0.35 -2.95
C ALA A 44 -18.16 -0.38 -1.70
N LYS A 45 -17.60 -1.58 -1.86
CA LYS A 45 -16.98 -2.40 -0.80
C LYS A 45 -15.47 -2.15 -0.68
N ILE A 46 -15.07 -0.88 -0.70
CA ILE A 46 -13.66 -0.44 -0.74
C ILE A 46 -12.90 -0.93 0.50
N HIS A 47 -13.56 -1.04 1.65
CA HIS A 47 -12.98 -1.55 2.90
C HIS A 47 -12.44 -3.00 2.81
N GLN A 48 -12.84 -3.78 1.80
CA GLN A 48 -12.35 -5.16 1.61
C GLN A 48 -11.07 -5.24 0.76
N ILE A 49 -10.71 -4.15 0.08
CA ILE A 49 -9.53 -4.07 -0.80
C ILE A 49 -8.22 -4.43 -0.06
N PRO A 50 -7.96 -3.95 1.18
CA PRO A 50 -6.74 -4.31 1.88
C PRO A 50 -6.54 -5.82 2.06
N SER A 51 -7.61 -6.57 2.36
CA SER A 51 -7.55 -8.03 2.50
C SER A 51 -7.22 -8.72 1.17
N ILE A 52 -7.72 -8.21 0.05
CA ILE A 52 -7.34 -8.69 -1.29
C ILE A 52 -5.86 -8.42 -1.56
N MET A 53 -5.38 -7.20 -1.26
CA MET A 53 -3.97 -6.85 -1.46
C MET A 53 -3.02 -7.71 -0.63
N GLN A 54 -3.40 -8.08 0.60
CA GLN A 54 -2.62 -8.97 1.47
C GLN A 54 -2.44 -10.37 0.89
N THR A 55 -3.42 -10.87 0.13
CA THR A 55 -3.36 -12.21 -0.49
C THR A 55 -2.78 -12.17 -1.91
N ALA A 56 -2.83 -11.01 -2.59
CA ALA A 56 -2.34 -10.79 -3.94
C ALA A 56 -0.87 -10.31 -4.02
N VAL A 57 -0.04 -10.66 -3.03
CA VAL A 57 1.40 -10.30 -3.01
C VAL A 57 2.14 -10.86 -4.24
N LYS A 58 1.76 -12.07 -4.70
CA LYS A 58 2.31 -12.68 -5.92
C LYS A 58 2.01 -11.88 -7.18
N ASP A 59 0.93 -11.10 -7.18
CA ASP A 59 0.59 -10.19 -8.28
C ASP A 59 1.37 -8.87 -8.19
N GLY A 60 2.32 -8.74 -7.26
CA GLY A 60 3.12 -7.53 -7.04
C GLY A 60 2.36 -6.41 -6.32
N MET A 61 1.26 -6.74 -5.63
CA MET A 61 0.62 -5.79 -4.73
C MET A 61 1.40 -5.66 -3.43
N ILE A 62 1.45 -4.45 -2.89
CA ILE A 62 2.15 -4.13 -1.65
C ILE A 62 1.22 -3.25 -0.83
N THR A 63 0.90 -3.64 0.39
CA THR A 63 0.14 -2.78 1.32
C THR A 63 1.08 -1.77 1.97
N MET A 64 0.57 -0.60 2.36
CA MET A 64 1.37 0.38 3.09
C MET A 64 1.98 -0.23 4.36
N SER A 65 1.20 -1.01 5.11
CA SER A 65 1.68 -1.72 6.31
C SER A 65 2.87 -2.65 6.00
N LYS A 66 2.83 -3.38 4.88
CA LYS A 66 3.95 -4.26 4.50
C LYS A 66 5.20 -3.47 4.13
N SER A 67 5.04 -2.36 3.41
CA SER A 67 6.17 -1.48 3.09
C SER A 67 6.79 -0.88 4.35
N LEU A 68 5.98 -0.46 5.33
CA LEU A 68 6.47 0.05 6.62
C LEU A 68 7.21 -1.03 7.41
N GLU A 69 6.65 -2.23 7.49
CA GLU A 69 7.28 -3.38 8.15
C GLU A 69 8.65 -3.69 7.55
N ASN A 70 8.75 -3.72 6.22
CA ASN A 70 10.00 -3.99 5.52
C ASN A 70 11.06 -2.90 5.80
N LEU A 71 10.66 -1.62 5.81
CA LEU A 71 11.58 -0.52 6.11
C LEU A 71 12.06 -0.55 7.56
N ALA A 72 11.17 -0.90 8.51
CA ALA A 72 11.53 -1.05 9.91
C ALA A 72 12.47 -2.25 10.13
N ALA A 73 12.16 -3.40 9.52
CA ALA A 73 13.01 -4.59 9.56
C ALA A 73 14.40 -4.35 8.94
N ALA A 74 14.48 -3.52 7.90
CA ALA A 74 15.73 -3.08 7.28
C ALA A 74 16.46 -1.97 8.07
N GLY A 75 15.93 -1.54 9.22
CA GLY A 75 16.53 -0.49 10.07
C GLY A 75 16.52 0.90 9.45
N LYS A 76 15.74 1.14 8.39
CA LYS A 76 15.67 2.44 7.68
C LYS A 76 14.84 3.47 8.41
N ILE A 77 13.83 3.03 9.16
CA ILE A 77 12.92 3.85 9.97
C ILE A 77 12.78 3.24 11.36
N ASP A 78 12.29 4.02 12.32
CA ASP A 78 11.90 3.48 13.63
C ASP A 78 10.68 2.56 13.52
N ALA A 79 10.58 1.57 14.42
CA ALA A 79 9.53 0.55 14.40
C ALA A 79 8.09 1.11 14.56
N ASN A 80 7.97 2.34 15.06
CA ASN A 80 6.70 3.04 15.23
C ASN A 80 6.48 4.13 14.17
N ALA A 81 7.44 4.34 13.27
CA ALA A 81 7.31 5.35 12.22
C ALA A 81 6.19 4.97 11.24
N GLY A 82 5.24 5.89 11.06
CA GLY A 82 4.19 5.75 10.05
C GLY A 82 3.01 4.85 10.42
N LYS A 83 3.02 4.18 11.58
CA LYS A 83 1.81 3.55 12.13
C LYS A 83 0.78 4.63 12.45
N GLU A 84 -0.44 4.46 11.96
CA GLU A 84 -1.57 5.31 12.34
C GLU A 84 -1.99 4.91 13.76
N SER A 85 -2.32 5.91 14.59
CA SER A 85 -2.68 5.76 16.01
C SER A 85 -3.95 4.94 16.20
#